data_AF-A0A8H7RHU9-F1
#
_entry.id   AF-A0A8H7RHU9-F1
#
_cell.length_a   1.000
_cell.length_b   1.000
_cell.length_c   1.000
_cell.angle_alpha   90.00
_cell.angle_beta   90.00
_cell.angle_gamma   90.00
#
_symmetry.space_group_name_H-M   'P 1'
#
loop_
_entity.id
_entity.type
_entity.pdbx_description
1 polymer ?
#
loop_
_entity_poly.entity_id
_entity_poly.type
_entity_poly.pdbx_seq_one_letter_code
_entity_poly.pdbx_strand_id
1 'polypeptide(L)'
;MFVLGAITAFFCWPRTPRISMGGGATSLNGMPPDWWAGERFPIEAQDNTILPSRPSLRGTWQINVTLDNRDNWIPTHIRSLEFVLLDSLTLAKFAWASSSAMVLQPKTISPLSLTFNVNYQAPDNTDPTFQNLYASCGPLKGPDSRRPALNVLLKVYIRLYGIIWTPIVSSTPYTGGLLCPMK
;
A
#
# COMPACT_ATOMS: atom_id res chain seq x y z
N MET A 1 5.96 -45.94 6.52
CA MET A 1 4.63 -45.29 6.42
C MET A 1 4.67 -43.81 6.84
N PHE A 2 5.32 -43.45 7.95
CA PHE A 2 5.49 -42.04 8.37
C PHE A 2 6.24 -41.15 7.35
N VAL A 3 7.24 -41.68 6.65
CA VAL A 3 8.01 -40.92 5.64
C VAL A 3 7.12 -40.50 4.46
N LEU A 4 6.26 -41.40 3.97
CA LEU A 4 5.32 -41.09 2.90
C LEU A 4 4.29 -40.04 3.33
N GLY A 5 3.79 -40.13 4.57
CA GLY A 5 2.88 -39.13 5.14
C GLY A 5 3.52 -37.75 5.33
N ALA A 6 4.80 -37.70 5.72
CA ALA A 6 5.53 -36.44 5.84
C ALA A 6 5.80 -35.81 4.46
N ILE A 7 6.11 -36.62 3.45
CA ILE A 7 6.29 -36.15 2.08
C ILE A 7 4.97 -35.59 1.54
N THR A 8 3.87 -36.33 1.65
CA THR A 8 2.57 -35.84 1.16
C THR A 8 2.13 -34.57 1.89
N ALA A 9 2.32 -34.49 3.21
CA ALA A 9 2.05 -33.27 3.97
C ALA A 9 2.91 -32.08 3.48
N PHE A 10 4.20 -32.30 3.18
CA PHE A 10 5.09 -31.25 2.67
C PHE A 10 4.66 -30.71 1.31
N PHE A 11 4.20 -31.57 0.39
CA PHE A 11 3.73 -31.15 -0.94
C PHE A 11 2.34 -30.52 -0.90
N CYS A 12 1.47 -30.98 0.01
CA CYS A 12 0.12 -30.45 0.20
C CYS A 12 0.06 -29.25 1.15
N TRP A 13 1.18 -28.82 1.73
CA TRP A 13 1.19 -27.65 2.60
C TRP A 13 1.24 -26.36 1.75
N PRO A 14 0.23 -25.48 1.84
CA PRO A 14 0.23 -24.23 1.09
C PRO A 14 1.28 -23.28 1.66
N ARG A 15 2.23 -22.90 0.81
CA ARG A 15 3.25 -21.87 1.06
C ARG A 15 2.64 -20.49 0.88
N THR A 16 3.21 -19.51 1.57
CA THR A 16 2.83 -18.11 1.39
C THR A 16 3.20 -17.64 -0.02
N PRO A 17 2.25 -17.12 -0.81
CA PRO A 17 2.56 -16.59 -2.14
C PRO A 17 3.45 -15.35 -2.02
N ARG A 18 4.31 -15.13 -3.02
CA ARG A 18 5.11 -13.91 -3.08
C ARG A 18 4.27 -12.79 -3.65
N ILE A 19 4.58 -11.57 -3.26
CA ILE A 19 3.83 -10.37 -3.68
C ILE A 19 4.82 -9.38 -4.23
N SER A 20 4.49 -8.79 -5.37
CA SER A 20 5.20 -7.62 -5.89
C SER A 20 4.21 -6.54 -6.31
N MET A 21 4.63 -5.29 -6.23
CA MET A 21 3.76 -4.15 -6.54
C MET A 21 4.28 -3.32 -7.72
N GLY A 22 3.34 -2.76 -8.47
CA GLY A 22 3.55 -1.80 -9.54
C GLY A 22 4.25 -0.53 -9.06
N GLY A 23 5.01 0.07 -9.98
CA GLY A 23 5.63 1.38 -9.80
C GLY A 23 4.71 2.57 -10.06
N GLY A 24 3.52 2.35 -10.63
CA GLY A 24 2.58 3.43 -10.97
C GLY A 24 1.28 3.33 -10.18
N ALA A 25 0.84 4.46 -9.65
CA ALA A 25 -0.50 4.65 -9.12
C ALA A 25 -1.32 5.50 -10.09
N THR A 26 -2.59 5.14 -10.31
CA THR A 26 -3.55 5.94 -11.07
C THR A 26 -4.68 6.41 -10.16
N SER A 27 -5.24 7.60 -10.39
CA SER A 27 -6.39 8.06 -9.62
C SER A 27 -7.64 7.34 -10.10
N LEU A 28 -8.48 6.88 -9.19
CA LEU A 28 -9.78 6.33 -9.56
C LEU A 28 -10.65 7.47 -10.14
N ASN A 29 -11.20 7.26 -11.33
CA ASN A 29 -12.05 8.23 -12.05
C ASN A 29 -11.40 9.60 -12.36
N GLY A 30 -10.06 9.69 -12.37
CA GLY A 30 -9.36 10.96 -12.67
C GLY A 30 -9.50 12.03 -11.58
N MET A 31 -10.02 11.68 -10.39
CA MET A 31 -10.13 12.63 -9.29
C MET A 31 -8.75 12.83 -8.65
N PRO A 32 -8.19 14.05 -8.66
CA PRO A 32 -6.92 14.31 -8.00
C PRO A 32 -7.07 14.11 -6.48
N PRO A 33 -6.01 13.67 -5.78
CA PRO A 33 -6.01 13.63 -4.33
C PRO A 33 -6.30 15.03 -3.76
N ASP A 34 -7.12 15.07 -2.73
CA ASP A 34 -7.41 16.24 -1.93
C ASP A 34 -6.22 16.50 -0.98
N TRP A 35 -5.60 17.66 -1.17
CA TRP A 35 -4.46 18.10 -0.39
C TRP A 35 -4.87 19.28 0.46
N TRP A 36 -4.81 19.10 1.78
CA TRP A 36 -4.91 20.19 2.72
C TRP A 36 -3.54 20.40 3.35
N ALA A 37 -2.79 21.40 2.88
CA ALA A 37 -1.50 21.77 3.51
C ALA A 37 -1.69 22.58 4.80
N GLY A 38 -2.91 22.60 5.34
CA GLY A 38 -3.32 23.50 6.39
C GLY A 38 -3.45 24.95 5.91
N GLU A 39 -4.15 25.79 6.68
CA GLU A 39 -4.23 27.22 6.36
C GLU A 39 -2.83 27.84 6.41
N ARG A 40 -2.48 28.69 5.42
CA ARG A 40 -1.22 29.46 5.42
C ARG A 40 -1.11 30.43 6.60
N PHE A 41 -2.25 30.73 7.22
CA PHE A 41 -2.38 31.62 8.36
C PHE A 41 -2.80 30.77 9.56
N PRO A 42 -2.14 30.89 10.72
CA PRO A 42 -2.61 30.23 11.93
C PRO A 42 -4.03 30.72 12.22
N ILE A 43 -4.97 29.78 12.41
CA ILE A 43 -6.27 30.13 12.97
C ILE A 43 -6.00 30.54 14.40
N GLU A 44 -6.08 31.85 14.68
CA GLU A 44 -6.11 32.35 16.05
C GLU A 44 -7.36 31.77 16.71
N ALA A 45 -7.18 30.83 17.63
CA ALA A 45 -8.27 30.40 18.48
C ALA A 45 -8.71 31.60 19.35
N GLN A 46 -9.97 31.59 19.78
CA GLN A 46 -10.59 32.61 20.65
C GLN A 46 -9.79 32.95 21.94
N ASP A 47 -8.77 32.16 22.28
CA ASP A 47 -7.91 32.24 23.47
C ASP A 47 -6.42 32.56 23.14
N ASN A 48 -6.12 33.17 21.99
CA ASN A 48 -4.74 33.45 21.52
C ASN A 48 -3.83 32.22 21.39
N THR A 49 -4.37 31.00 21.47
CA THR A 49 -3.60 29.77 21.25
C THR A 49 -3.45 29.53 19.74
N ILE A 50 -2.19 29.47 19.26
CA ILE A 50 -1.88 29.07 17.89
C ILE A 50 -2.24 27.59 17.72
N LEU A 51 -3.28 27.30 16.95
CA LEU A 51 -3.60 25.93 16.59
C LEU A 51 -2.55 25.41 15.58
N PRO A 52 -1.87 24.29 15.86
CA PRO A 52 -0.95 23.70 14.91
C PRO A 52 -1.72 23.30 13.65
N SER A 53 -1.22 23.75 12.51
CA SER A 53 -1.74 23.40 11.19
C SER A 53 -1.50 21.90 10.96
N ARG A 54 -2.58 21.13 10.73
CA ARG A 54 -2.56 19.65 10.68
C ARG A 54 -2.75 19.11 9.26
N PRO A 55 -1.72 19.20 8.41
CA PRO A 55 -1.91 18.97 7.01
C PRO A 55 -2.35 17.53 6.75
N SER A 56 -3.15 17.35 5.70
CA SER A 56 -3.74 16.06 5.37
C SER A 56 -3.78 15.80 3.87
N LEU A 57 -3.78 14.51 3.55
CA LEU A 57 -3.87 13.96 2.21
C LEU A 57 -5.01 12.95 2.19
N ARG A 58 -5.96 13.13 1.28
CA ARG A 58 -7.08 12.20 1.07
C ARG A 58 -7.24 11.88 -0.40
N GLY A 59 -7.52 10.62 -0.73
CA GLY A 59 -7.74 10.23 -2.13
C GLY A 59 -7.83 8.73 -2.32
N THR A 60 -7.94 8.30 -3.57
CA THR A 60 -7.99 6.90 -3.95
C THR A 60 -6.97 6.62 -5.05
N TRP A 61 -6.10 5.63 -4.82
CA TRP A 61 -5.03 5.24 -5.73
C TRP A 61 -5.25 3.81 -6.19
N GLN A 62 -5.34 3.60 -7.49
CA GLN A 62 -5.36 2.29 -8.10
C GLN A 62 -3.94 1.85 -8.40
N ILE A 63 -3.53 0.72 -7.82
CA ILE A 63 -2.18 0.17 -7.95
C ILE A 63 -2.30 -1.29 -8.35
N ASN A 64 -1.51 -1.67 -9.35
CA ASN A 64 -1.42 -3.06 -9.78
C ASN A 64 -0.46 -3.82 -8.88
N VAL A 65 -0.91 -4.94 -8.34
CA VAL A 65 -0.14 -5.87 -7.51
C VAL A 65 -0.13 -7.21 -8.22
N THR A 66 0.95 -7.97 -8.10
CA THR A 66 1.02 -9.33 -8.62
C THR A 66 1.25 -10.30 -7.49
N LEU A 67 0.49 -11.39 -7.52
CA LEU A 67 0.57 -12.49 -6.58
C LEU A 67 1.21 -13.67 -7.30
N ASP A 68 2.37 -14.09 -6.84
CA ASP A 68 3.11 -15.20 -7.40
C ASP A 68 2.90 -16.44 -6.53
N ASN A 69 2.14 -17.40 -7.07
CA ASN A 69 1.84 -18.68 -6.46
C ASN A 69 2.66 -19.83 -7.06
N ARG A 70 3.79 -19.53 -7.73
CA ARG A 70 4.59 -20.56 -8.42
C ARG A 70 5.26 -21.57 -7.49
N ASP A 71 5.48 -21.20 -6.24
CA ASP A 71 6.08 -22.10 -5.25
C ASP A 71 5.10 -23.16 -4.74
N ASN A 72 3.79 -23.01 -5.01
CA ASN A 72 2.74 -23.92 -4.58
C ASN A 72 2.39 -24.96 -5.65
N TRP A 73 2.17 -26.20 -5.21
CA TRP A 73 1.69 -27.30 -6.05
C TRP A 73 0.17 -27.49 -5.98
N ILE A 74 -0.47 -26.96 -4.93
CA ILE A 74 -1.92 -26.99 -4.76
C ILE A 74 -2.50 -25.56 -4.85
N PRO A 75 -3.81 -25.42 -5.15
CA PRO A 75 -4.48 -24.14 -5.11
C PRO A 75 -4.42 -23.51 -3.71
N THR A 76 -4.12 -22.22 -3.65
CA THR A 76 -4.05 -21.48 -2.39
C THR A 76 -5.35 -20.72 -2.19
N HIS A 77 -6.15 -21.13 -1.20
CA HIS A 77 -7.40 -20.48 -0.85
C HIS A 77 -7.15 -19.30 0.10
N ILE A 78 -7.35 -18.10 -0.42
CA ILE A 78 -7.20 -16.85 0.32
C ILE A 78 -8.58 -16.38 0.75
N ARG A 79 -8.75 -16.17 2.06
CA ARG A 79 -9.99 -15.62 2.62
C ARG A 79 -10.05 -14.10 2.48
N SER A 80 -8.94 -13.44 2.74
CA SER A 80 -8.79 -12.00 2.53
C SER A 80 -7.31 -11.63 2.45
N LEU A 81 -7.03 -10.57 1.70
CA LEU A 81 -5.75 -9.87 1.75
C LEU A 81 -6.00 -8.47 2.27
N GLU A 82 -5.18 -8.04 3.22
CA GLU A 82 -5.17 -6.66 3.68
C GLU A 82 -3.83 -6.04 3.31
N PHE A 83 -3.89 -4.96 2.55
CA PHE A 83 -2.75 -4.24 2.04
C PHE A 83 -2.62 -2.92 2.78
N VAL A 84 -1.40 -2.60 3.19
CA VAL A 84 -1.08 -1.36 3.87
C VAL A 84 0.14 -0.76 3.20
N LEU A 85 0.02 0.48 2.75
CA LEU A 85 1.15 1.26 2.28
C LEU A 85 1.68 2.12 3.42
N LEU A 86 2.99 2.06 3.58
CA LEU A 86 3.75 2.81 4.57
C LEU A 86 4.82 3.63 3.85
N ASP A 87 5.15 4.79 4.40
CA ASP A 87 6.39 5.46 4.03
C ASP A 87 7.56 4.58 4.48
N SER A 88 8.48 4.27 3.57
CA SER A 88 9.63 3.43 3.86
C SER A 88 10.58 4.02 4.91
N LEU A 89 10.61 5.36 5.05
CA LEU A 89 11.52 6.07 5.94
C LEU A 89 10.96 6.15 7.36
N THR A 90 9.69 6.53 7.50
CA THR A 90 9.05 6.74 8.81
C THR A 90 8.25 5.53 9.28
N LEU A 91 7.98 4.57 8.39
CA LEU A 91 7.06 3.44 8.58
C LEU A 91 5.64 3.88 8.97
N ALA A 92 5.27 5.13 8.70
CA ALA A 92 3.92 5.62 8.94
C ALA A 92 2.99 5.10 7.84
N LYS A 93 1.86 4.52 8.27
CA LYS A 93 0.78 4.09 7.37
C LYS A 93 0.07 5.33 6.80
N PHE A 94 -0.09 5.36 5.48
CA PHE A 94 -0.84 6.45 4.81
C PHE A 94 -1.98 5.95 3.91
N ALA A 95 -1.94 4.67 3.50
CA ALA A 95 -3.01 4.10 2.67
C ALA A 95 -3.25 2.62 2.94
N TRP A 96 -4.43 2.14 2.58
CA TRP A 96 -4.82 0.75 2.74
C TRP A 96 -5.80 0.26 1.66
N ALA A 97 -5.76 -1.02 1.37
CA ALA A 97 -6.71 -1.72 0.51
C ALA A 97 -7.02 -3.10 1.10
N SER A 98 -8.12 -3.70 0.66
CA SER A 98 -8.45 -5.08 0.99
C SER A 98 -9.00 -5.80 -0.22
N SER A 99 -8.71 -7.10 -0.35
CA SER A 99 -9.33 -7.97 -1.35
C SER A 99 -10.40 -8.86 -0.71
N SER A 100 -11.36 -9.27 -1.54
CA SER A 100 -12.27 -10.37 -1.22
C SER A 100 -11.54 -11.72 -1.25
N ALA A 101 -12.26 -12.77 -0.86
CA ALA A 101 -11.79 -14.14 -0.96
C ALA A 101 -11.53 -14.52 -2.43
N MET A 102 -10.45 -15.26 -2.65
CA MET A 102 -10.07 -15.73 -3.98
C MET A 102 -9.21 -16.99 -3.90
N VAL A 103 -9.03 -17.65 -5.05
CA VAL A 103 -8.22 -18.85 -5.16
C VAL A 103 -7.08 -18.58 -6.13
N LEU A 104 -5.84 -18.71 -5.65
CA LEU A 104 -4.67 -18.67 -6.53
C LEU A 104 -4.41 -20.06 -7.08
N GLN A 105 -4.40 -20.17 -8.41
CA GLN A 105 -4.04 -21.41 -9.08
C GLN A 105 -2.58 -21.78 -8.79
N PRO A 106 -2.26 -23.08 -8.67
CA PRO A 106 -0.88 -23.51 -8.50
C PRO A 106 -0.03 -23.10 -9.70
N LYS A 107 1.28 -22.93 -9.49
CA LYS A 107 2.22 -22.65 -10.59
C LYS A 107 1.92 -21.40 -11.44
N THR A 108 1.15 -20.46 -10.90
CA THR A 108 0.61 -19.32 -11.66
C THR A 108 0.95 -17.99 -11.00
N ILE A 109 1.08 -16.94 -11.82
CA ILE A 109 1.18 -15.54 -11.38
C ILE A 109 -0.15 -14.86 -11.71
N SER A 110 -0.75 -14.20 -10.73
CA SER A 110 -2.05 -13.54 -10.86
C SER A 110 -1.91 -12.02 -10.66
N PRO A 111 -2.15 -11.20 -11.69
CA PRO A 111 -2.23 -9.75 -11.52
C PRO A 111 -3.55 -9.37 -10.83
N LEU A 112 -3.48 -8.38 -9.95
CA LEU A 112 -4.60 -7.86 -9.17
C LEU A 112 -4.53 -6.34 -9.16
N SER A 113 -5.57 -5.67 -9.65
CA SER A 113 -5.68 -4.22 -9.55
C SER A 113 -6.44 -3.87 -8.27
N LEU A 114 -5.81 -3.08 -7.40
CA LEU A 114 -6.36 -2.75 -6.08
C LEU A 114 -6.56 -1.25 -5.94
N THR A 115 -7.69 -0.87 -5.39
CA THR A 115 -7.98 0.52 -5.02
C THR A 115 -7.58 0.75 -3.57
N PHE A 116 -6.51 1.51 -3.37
CA PHE A 116 -6.04 1.98 -2.08
C PHE A 116 -6.78 3.24 -1.68
N ASN A 117 -7.32 3.25 -0.47
CA ASN A 117 -7.82 4.44 0.19
C ASN A 117 -6.66 5.13 0.87
N VAL A 118 -6.38 6.35 0.44
CA VAL A 118 -5.35 7.21 1.00
C VAL A 118 -6.01 8.17 1.97
N ASN A 119 -5.56 8.14 3.21
CA ASN A 119 -5.98 9.09 4.23
C ASN A 119 -4.84 9.21 5.23
N TYR A 120 -4.13 10.32 5.14
CA TYR A 120 -3.04 10.64 6.04
C TYR A 120 -3.27 12.01 6.63
N GLN A 121 -3.17 12.12 7.95
CA GLN A 121 -3.24 13.38 8.66
C GLN A 121 -2.01 13.49 9.54
N ALA A 122 -1.22 14.52 9.28
CA ALA A 122 -0.02 14.80 10.02
C ALA A 122 -0.35 15.48 11.36
N PRO A 123 0.47 15.26 12.40
CA PRO A 123 0.37 16.02 13.64
C PRO A 123 0.66 17.51 13.44
N ASP A 124 1.58 17.84 12.54
CA ASP A 124 2.01 19.21 12.21
C ASP A 124 2.62 19.29 10.80
N ASN A 125 3.02 20.50 10.38
CA ASN A 125 3.69 20.76 9.10
C ASN A 125 5.15 20.27 9.05
N THR A 126 5.71 19.83 10.18
CA THR A 126 7.08 19.30 10.27
C THR A 126 7.14 17.79 10.17
N ASP A 127 5.99 17.13 10.06
CA ASP A 127 5.92 15.68 9.94
C ASP A 127 6.68 15.19 8.68
N PRO A 128 7.69 14.32 8.86
CA PRO A 128 8.53 13.86 7.75
C PRO A 128 7.74 13.03 6.73
N THR A 129 6.72 12.28 7.15
CA THR A 129 5.88 11.48 6.25
C THR A 129 5.08 12.38 5.32
N PHE A 130 4.45 13.43 5.89
CA PHE A 130 3.71 14.40 5.10
C PHE A 130 4.61 15.14 4.11
N GLN A 131 5.81 15.53 4.54
CA GLN A 131 6.79 16.17 3.67
C GLN A 131 7.21 15.26 2.50
N ASN A 132 7.46 13.98 2.77
CA ASN A 132 7.77 12.99 1.73
C ASN A 132 6.60 12.82 0.74
N LEU A 133 5.37 12.65 1.27
CA LEU A 133 4.17 12.53 0.46
C LEU A 133 3.93 13.79 -0.38
N TYR A 134 4.08 14.98 0.20
CA TYR A 134 3.87 16.25 -0.48
C TYR A 134 4.94 16.52 -1.54
N ALA A 135 6.21 16.19 -1.27
CA ALA A 135 7.30 16.35 -2.23
C ALA A 135 7.15 15.45 -3.46
N SER A 136 6.69 14.21 -3.29
CA SER A 136 6.49 13.27 -4.40
C SER A 136 5.14 13.43 -5.09
N CYS A 137 4.05 13.62 -4.33
CA CYS A 137 2.68 13.52 -4.83
C CYS A 137 1.88 14.84 -4.77
N GLY A 138 2.42 15.88 -4.15
CA GLY A 138 1.76 17.16 -3.98
C GLY A 138 1.51 17.92 -5.30
N PRO A 139 0.69 18.97 -5.26
CA PRO A 139 0.46 19.85 -6.40
C PRO A 139 1.77 20.53 -6.82
N LEU A 140 2.20 20.31 -8.07
CA LEU A 140 3.43 20.89 -8.63
C LEU A 140 3.31 22.41 -8.75
N LYS A 141 4.38 23.12 -8.38
CA LYS A 141 4.60 24.51 -8.78
C LYS A 141 5.28 24.54 -10.16
N GLY A 142 4.51 24.33 -11.23
CA GLY A 142 4.95 24.59 -12.61
C GLY A 142 5.14 23.37 -13.52
N PRO A 143 5.28 23.62 -14.85
CA PRO A 143 5.23 22.59 -15.91
C PRO A 143 6.45 21.67 -16.00
N ASP A 144 7.62 22.08 -15.46
CA ASP A 144 8.89 21.35 -15.61
C ASP A 144 9.33 20.56 -14.36
N SER A 145 8.48 20.45 -13.35
CA SER A 145 8.83 19.76 -12.11
C SER A 145 8.69 18.25 -12.25
N ARG A 146 9.81 17.55 -12.55
CA ARG A 146 9.88 16.08 -12.51
C ARG A 146 9.66 15.60 -11.07
N ARG A 147 8.54 14.94 -10.80
CA ARG A 147 8.22 14.41 -9.47
C ARG A 147 9.17 13.26 -9.11
N PRO A 148 9.80 13.28 -7.93
CA PRO A 148 10.55 12.13 -7.44
C PRO A 148 9.59 10.98 -7.12
N ALA A 149 10.03 9.74 -7.36
CA ALA A 149 9.26 8.56 -6.96
C ALA A 149 9.15 8.50 -5.42
N LEU A 150 7.98 8.13 -4.92
CA LEU A 150 7.72 8.01 -3.49
C LEU A 150 8.27 6.68 -2.97
N ASN A 151 9.12 6.73 -1.95
CA ASN A 151 9.66 5.51 -1.34
C ASN A 151 8.64 4.89 -0.38
N VAL A 152 7.98 3.82 -0.84
CA VAL A 152 6.92 3.14 -0.07
C VAL A 152 7.28 1.70 0.23
N LEU A 153 6.76 1.22 1.35
CA LEU A 153 6.74 -0.17 1.72
C LEU A 153 5.29 -0.67 1.69
N LEU A 154 5.03 -1.72 0.92
CA LEU A 154 3.76 -2.43 0.95
C LEU A 154 3.85 -3.58 1.95
N LYS A 155 3.04 -3.55 3.01
CA LYS A 155 2.82 -4.70 3.89
C LYS A 155 1.50 -5.37 3.54
N VAL A 156 1.51 -6.69 3.45
CA VAL A 156 0.33 -7.49 3.13
C VAL A 156 0.11 -8.54 4.20
N TYR A 157 -1.09 -8.54 4.78
CA TYR A 157 -1.55 -9.52 5.73
C TYR A 157 -2.44 -10.52 4.98
N ILE A 158 -2.03 -11.77 4.97
CA ILE A 158 -2.66 -12.81 4.15
C ILE A 158 -3.43 -13.74 5.07
N ARG A 159 -4.76 -13.79 4.95
CA ARG A 159 -5.58 -14.74 5.70
C ARG A 159 -5.88 -15.94 4.81
N LEU A 160 -5.25 -17.07 5.12
CA LEU A 160 -5.42 -18.32 4.37
C LEU A 160 -6.53 -19.17 4.98
N TYR A 161 -7.24 -19.95 4.15
CA TYR A 161 -8.25 -20.87 4.64
C TYR A 161 -7.59 -22.02 5.42
N GLY A 162 -8.14 -22.36 6.59
CA GLY A 162 -7.63 -23.46 7.43
C GLY A 162 -6.34 -23.18 8.19
N ILE A 163 -5.76 -21.97 8.07
CA ILE A 163 -4.56 -21.57 8.78
C ILE A 163 -4.91 -20.47 9.79
N ILE A 164 -4.49 -20.67 11.04
CA ILE A 164 -4.82 -19.76 12.15
C ILE A 164 -3.93 -18.51 12.12
N TRP A 165 -2.66 -18.65 11.75
CA TRP A 165 -1.75 -17.50 11.68
C TRP A 165 -1.93 -16.71 10.38
N THR A 166 -1.61 -15.42 10.45
CA THR A 166 -1.69 -14.50 9.31
C THR A 166 -0.27 -14.18 8.85
N PRO A 167 0.27 -14.83 7.80
CA PRO A 167 1.57 -14.47 7.28
C PRO A 167 1.57 -13.02 6.78
N ILE A 168 2.69 -12.33 7.04
CA ILE A 168 2.91 -10.94 6.66
C ILE A 168 4.04 -10.91 5.64
N VAL A 169 3.79 -10.31 4.48
CA VAL A 169 4.78 -10.13 3.42
C VAL A 169 4.99 -8.64 3.19
N SER A 170 6.24 -8.23 3.02
CA SER A 170 6.59 -6.86 2.65
C SER A 170 7.23 -6.81 1.27
N SER A 171 6.81 -5.86 0.43
CA SER A 171 7.40 -5.61 -0.88
C SER A 171 7.60 -4.11 -1.08
N THR A 172 8.64 -3.75 -1.81
CA THR A 172 8.81 -2.41 -2.39
C THR A 172 8.37 -2.42 -3.86
N PRO A 173 8.10 -1.25 -4.47
CA PRO A 173 7.87 -1.15 -5.91
C PRO A 173 9.07 -1.64 -6.70
N TYR A 174 8.85 -2.43 -7.76
CA TYR A 174 9.95 -2.95 -8.59
C TYR A 174 10.72 -1.84 -9.35
N THR A 175 10.11 -0.66 -9.50
CA THR A 175 10.70 0.54 -10.13
C THR A 175 11.60 1.33 -9.19
N GLY A 176 11.77 0.90 -7.92
CA GLY A 176 12.53 1.64 -6.91
C GLY A 176 11.76 2.76 -6.22
N GLY A 177 10.47 2.94 -6.55
CA GLY A 177 9.59 3.93 -5.92
C GLY A 177 8.22 3.99 -6.61
N LEU A 178 7.22 4.53 -5.91
CA LEU A 178 5.86 4.68 -6.41
C LEU A 178 5.69 6.05 -7.09
N LEU A 179 5.30 6.03 -8.35
CA LEU A 179 4.88 7.21 -9.09
C LEU A 179 3.43 7.54 -8.70
N CYS A 180 3.24 8.75 -8.18
CA CYS A 180 1.95 9.25 -7.75
C CYS A 180 1.00 9.42 -8.95
N PRO A 181 -0.32 9.32 -8.75
CA PRO A 181 -1.27 9.56 -9.82
C PRO A 181 -1.13 10.97 -10.37
N MET A 182 -1.05 11.05 -11.70
CA MET A 182 -1.15 12.31 -12.43
C MET A 182 -2.61 12.75 -12.49
N LYS A 183 -2.81 14.06 -12.57
CA LYS A 183 -4.11 14.64 -12.93
C LYS A 183 -4.36 14.46 -14.43
#